data_AF-A0A953VSZ1-F1
#
_entry.id   AF-A0A953VSZ1-F1
#
_cell.length_a   1.000
_cell.length_b   1.000
_cell.length_c   1.000
_cell.angle_alpha   90.00
_cell.angle_beta   90.00
_cell.angle_gamma   90.00
#
_symmetry.space_group_name_H-M   'P 1'
#
loop_
_entity.id
_entity.type
_entity.pdbx_description
1 polymer ?
#
loop_
_entity_poly.entity_id
_entity_poly.type
_entity_poly.pdbx_seq_one_letter_code
_entity_poly.pdbx_strand_id
1 'polypeptide(L)'
;MRIPALALLVVTAHAGNALAAEDPAALREEATGYFEAIPQTADPMPAPAEIELGKMLFFEPRLSEAHNISCNTCHNLGTGGTDLSSVSLGHRWQKGGRNSPTVLNSSFNTAQFWDGRAADLVEQAGGPMVNPVEMGSTREHVVEMLKAIPGYKNYFAAAFPGDDPITMENVTTAIAAFEDTLITPNSPFDRFLEGDDGAMTEAQLTGLRVFIDAGCVACHNGRNLGGNSYQPFGVVEHPDWAVMPPEDKGRFQVTRSADDEYVFKVPTLRNIVLTPPYFHSGAVWDLGQAVSIMGNVQLGEALDDSQVAAITEFLASLTGEQPQVIYPILPPSTVETPTPQP
;
A
#
# COMPACT_ATOMS: atom_id res chain seq x y z
N MET A 1 -52.98 41.27 -48.65
CA MET A 1 -53.21 40.52 -47.40
C MET A 1 -52.13 39.46 -47.28
N ARG A 2 -51.12 39.66 -46.43
CA ARG A 2 -50.09 38.66 -46.11
C ARG A 2 -50.34 38.22 -44.67
N ILE A 3 -50.58 36.92 -44.47
CA ILE A 3 -50.77 36.30 -43.15
C ILE A 3 -49.37 35.89 -42.66
N PRO A 4 -48.93 36.25 -41.44
CA PRO A 4 -47.65 35.78 -40.92
C PRO A 4 -47.79 34.38 -40.32
N ALA A 5 -46.85 33.50 -40.64
CA ALA A 5 -46.72 32.18 -40.03
C ALA A 5 -46.07 32.32 -38.65
N LEU A 6 -46.75 31.85 -37.61
CA LEU A 6 -46.27 31.79 -36.24
C LEU A 6 -45.43 30.51 -36.08
N ALA A 7 -44.12 30.66 -35.87
CA ALA A 7 -43.23 29.54 -35.59
C ALA A 7 -43.41 29.11 -34.12
N LEU A 8 -43.87 27.88 -33.92
CA LEU A 8 -44.03 27.25 -32.60
C LEU A 8 -42.67 26.67 -32.18
N LEU A 9 -42.02 27.30 -31.20
CA LEU A 9 -40.79 26.81 -30.59
C LEU A 9 -41.16 25.66 -29.64
N VAL A 10 -40.86 24.42 -30.02
CA VAL A 10 -41.00 23.25 -29.14
C VAL A 10 -39.75 23.18 -28.26
N VAL A 11 -39.88 23.60 -27.01
CA VAL A 11 -38.86 23.38 -25.98
C VAL A 11 -39.06 21.95 -25.46
N THR A 12 -38.26 21.00 -25.92
CA THR A 12 -38.18 19.66 -25.33
C THR A 12 -37.38 19.75 -24.04
N ALA A 13 -38.09 19.81 -22.90
CA ALA A 13 -37.50 19.60 -21.60
C ALA A 13 -36.92 18.18 -21.53
N HIS A 14 -35.60 18.07 -21.47
CA HIS A 14 -34.93 16.82 -21.13
C HIS A 14 -35.11 16.64 -19.63
N ALA A 15 -36.07 15.80 -19.24
CA ALA A 15 -36.12 15.27 -17.89
C ALA A 15 -34.86 14.43 -17.70
N GLY A 16 -33.91 14.93 -16.90
CA GLY A 16 -32.80 14.11 -16.43
C GLY A 16 -33.40 12.90 -15.72
N ASN A 17 -33.06 11.70 -16.18
CA ASN A 17 -33.35 10.48 -15.44
C ASN A 17 -32.62 10.62 -14.09
N ALA A 18 -33.37 10.85 -13.02
CA ALA A 18 -32.88 10.55 -11.69
C ALA A 18 -32.55 9.06 -11.69
N LEU A 19 -31.27 8.72 -11.61
CA LEU A 19 -30.84 7.34 -11.34
C LEU A 19 -31.59 6.90 -10.09
N ALA A 20 -32.34 5.80 -10.19
CA ALA A 20 -33.00 5.23 -9.03
C ALA A 20 -31.94 4.93 -7.97
N ALA A 21 -32.25 5.21 -6.70
CA ALA A 21 -31.35 4.88 -5.60
C ALA A 21 -30.95 3.41 -5.71
N GLU A 22 -29.64 3.17 -5.71
CA GLU A 22 -29.07 1.84 -5.85
C GLU A 22 -29.46 0.97 -4.66
N ASP A 23 -29.90 -0.27 -4.90
CA ASP A 23 -30.19 -1.23 -3.84
C ASP A 23 -28.87 -1.73 -3.24
N PRO A 24 -28.53 -1.34 -1.99
CA PRO A 24 -27.22 -1.66 -1.42
C PRO A 24 -26.99 -3.17 -1.30
N ALA A 25 -28.06 -3.96 -1.11
CA ALA A 25 -27.95 -5.40 -0.97
C ALA A 25 -27.57 -6.06 -2.30
N ALA A 26 -28.13 -5.61 -3.42
CA ALA A 26 -27.80 -6.10 -4.75
C ALA A 26 -26.37 -5.70 -5.16
N LEU A 27 -25.97 -4.45 -4.89
CA LEU A 27 -24.60 -3.99 -5.14
C LEU A 27 -23.59 -4.78 -4.28
N ARG A 28 -23.92 -5.08 -3.02
CA ARG A 28 -23.08 -5.93 -2.17
C ARG A 28 -22.91 -7.32 -2.76
N GLU A 29 -23.99 -7.97 -3.18
CA GLU A 29 -23.94 -9.32 -3.76
C GLU A 29 -22.96 -9.35 -4.94
N GLU A 30 -23.02 -8.36 -5.83
CA GLU A 30 -22.05 -8.21 -6.92
C GLU A 30 -20.62 -7.94 -6.41
N ALA A 31 -20.46 -7.01 -5.47
CA ALA A 31 -19.15 -6.64 -4.92
C ALA A 31 -18.45 -7.84 -4.25
N THR A 32 -19.19 -8.72 -3.56
CA THR A 32 -18.63 -9.95 -2.96
C THR A 32 -18.13 -10.96 -3.98
N GLY A 33 -18.49 -10.81 -5.27
CA GLY A 33 -17.90 -11.56 -6.37
C GLY A 33 -16.47 -11.12 -6.75
N TYR A 34 -16.08 -9.89 -6.37
CA TYR A 34 -14.77 -9.32 -6.69
C TYR A 34 -13.87 -9.13 -5.45
N PHE A 35 -14.47 -8.94 -4.27
CA PHE A 35 -13.76 -8.44 -3.10
C PHE A 35 -13.96 -9.31 -1.86
N GLU A 36 -13.00 -9.23 -0.94
CA GLU A 36 -13.06 -9.82 0.39
C GLU A 36 -12.79 -8.76 1.45
N ALA A 37 -13.45 -8.90 2.60
CA ALA A 37 -13.16 -8.07 3.77
C ALA A 37 -11.77 -8.40 4.36
N ILE A 38 -11.13 -7.40 4.97
CA ILE A 38 -9.92 -7.63 5.78
C ILE A 38 -10.33 -8.40 7.06
N PRO A 39 -9.66 -9.51 7.41
CA PRO A 39 -9.99 -10.24 8.63
C PRO A 39 -9.73 -9.39 9.87
N GLN A 40 -10.47 -9.65 10.94
CA GLN A 40 -10.34 -8.92 12.21
C GLN A 40 -8.96 -9.11 12.88
N THR A 41 -8.29 -10.21 12.60
CA THR A 41 -6.97 -10.56 13.13
C THR A 41 -6.14 -11.26 12.07
N ALA A 42 -4.81 -11.24 12.23
CA ALA A 42 -3.92 -12.06 11.41
C ALA A 42 -4.27 -13.55 11.52
N ASP A 43 -4.19 -14.27 10.40
CA ASP A 43 -4.44 -15.70 10.32
C ASP A 43 -3.49 -16.37 9.32
N PRO A 44 -2.56 -17.25 9.78
CA PRO A 44 -2.32 -17.62 11.17
C PRO A 44 -1.74 -16.45 11.98
N MET A 45 -2.06 -16.39 13.27
CA MET A 45 -1.45 -15.42 14.19
C MET A 45 0.00 -15.83 14.53
N PRO A 46 1.01 -14.96 14.31
CA PRO A 46 2.39 -15.26 14.68
C PRO A 46 2.59 -15.39 16.20
N ALA A 47 3.70 -15.98 16.63
CA ALA A 47 3.94 -16.16 18.06
C ALA A 47 4.13 -14.81 18.77
N PRO A 48 3.56 -14.58 19.97
CA PRO A 48 3.68 -13.29 20.66
C PRO A 48 5.13 -12.80 20.88
N ALA A 49 6.06 -13.72 21.08
CA ALA A 49 7.48 -13.38 21.25
C ALA A 49 8.13 -12.92 19.93
N GLU A 50 7.75 -13.51 18.79
CA GLU A 50 8.20 -13.07 17.46
C GLU A 50 7.63 -11.69 17.12
N ILE A 51 6.33 -11.47 17.40
CA ILE A 51 5.67 -10.17 17.19
C ILE A 51 6.35 -9.07 18.02
N GLU A 52 6.61 -9.32 19.31
CA GLU A 52 7.25 -8.31 20.16
C GLU A 52 8.68 -7.99 19.69
N LEU A 53 9.47 -9.02 19.37
CA LEU A 53 10.81 -8.82 18.81
C LEU A 53 10.76 -8.06 17.48
N GLY A 54 9.85 -8.45 16.58
CA GLY A 54 9.62 -7.79 15.31
C GLY A 54 9.27 -6.32 15.44
N LYS A 55 8.36 -5.99 16.36
CA LYS A 55 8.01 -4.62 16.71
C LYS A 55 9.23 -3.84 17.18
N MET A 56 10.06 -4.42 18.06
CA MET A 56 11.28 -3.75 18.50
C MET A 56 12.23 -3.48 17.32
N LEU A 57 12.41 -4.44 16.42
CA LEU A 57 13.30 -4.32 15.25
C LEU A 57 12.76 -3.34 14.21
N PHE A 58 11.45 -3.29 13.96
CA PHE A 58 10.80 -2.34 13.05
C PHE A 58 11.09 -0.88 13.43
N PHE A 59 11.17 -0.61 14.74
CA PHE A 59 11.46 0.70 15.30
C PHE A 59 12.94 0.88 15.74
N GLU A 60 13.84 -0.07 15.43
CA GLU A 60 15.24 -0.02 15.86
C GLU A 60 16.09 0.78 14.85
N PRO A 61 16.44 2.05 15.11
CA PRO A 61 17.22 2.84 14.16
C PRO A 61 18.67 2.37 14.07
N ARG A 62 19.19 1.63 15.06
CA ARG A 62 20.57 1.12 15.06
C ARG A 62 20.78 -0.03 14.07
N LEU A 63 19.72 -0.53 13.42
CA LEU A 63 19.87 -1.43 12.27
C LEU A 63 20.49 -0.71 11.06
N SER A 64 20.31 0.61 10.94
CA SER A 64 20.96 1.43 9.92
C SER A 64 22.39 1.80 10.31
N GLU A 65 23.27 1.95 9.33
CA GLU A 65 24.70 2.28 9.55
C GLU A 65 24.86 3.60 10.35
N ALA A 66 23.95 4.55 10.13
CA ALA A 66 23.94 5.86 10.77
C ALA A 66 23.18 5.92 12.11
N HIS A 67 22.57 4.81 12.54
CA HIS A 67 21.75 4.69 13.75
C HIS A 67 20.58 5.70 13.84
N ASN A 68 20.00 6.07 12.71
CA ASN A 68 18.97 7.12 12.64
C ASN A 68 17.80 6.77 11.70
N ILE A 69 17.81 5.59 11.08
CA ILE A 69 16.77 5.13 10.15
C ILE A 69 16.29 3.77 10.63
N SER A 70 14.99 3.66 10.83
CA SER A 70 14.28 2.41 11.12
C SER A 70 13.26 2.14 10.01
N CYS A 71 12.60 0.99 10.02
CA CYS A 71 11.50 0.71 9.08
C CYS A 71 10.41 1.80 9.20
N ASN A 72 10.09 2.21 10.44
CA ASN A 72 9.12 3.28 10.72
C ASN A 72 9.53 4.66 10.18
N THR A 73 10.79 4.88 9.81
CA THR A 73 11.21 6.16 9.19
C THR A 73 10.59 6.33 7.80
N CYS A 74 10.52 5.25 7.01
CA CYS A 74 9.96 5.25 5.66
C CYS A 74 8.53 4.69 5.59
N HIS A 75 8.13 3.93 6.62
CA HIS A 75 6.82 3.31 6.75
C HIS A 75 6.16 3.73 8.07
N ASN A 76 5.95 5.03 8.25
CA ASN A 76 5.49 5.58 9.51
C ASN A 76 4.04 5.17 9.79
N LEU A 77 3.83 4.40 10.86
CA LEU A 77 2.52 3.85 11.21
C LEU A 77 1.49 4.93 11.59
N GLY A 78 1.94 6.14 11.97
CA GLY A 78 1.07 7.28 12.23
C GLY A 78 0.54 7.98 10.97
N THR A 79 1.10 7.68 9.79
CA THR A 79 0.74 8.27 8.48
C THR A 79 0.43 7.17 7.46
N GLY A 80 -0.41 6.22 7.86
CA GLY A 80 -0.89 5.14 6.98
C GLY A 80 0.20 4.15 6.56
N GLY A 81 1.32 4.05 7.29
CA GLY A 81 2.42 3.14 6.98
C GLY A 81 3.33 3.62 5.86
N THR A 82 3.35 4.92 5.56
CA THR A 82 4.20 5.55 4.53
C THR A 82 4.92 6.79 5.07
N ASP A 83 5.83 7.39 4.30
CA ASP A 83 6.58 8.59 4.69
C ASP A 83 6.02 9.91 4.14
N LEU A 84 4.93 9.85 3.37
CA LEU A 84 4.32 11.00 2.70
C LEU A 84 5.31 11.83 1.85
N SER A 85 6.27 11.15 1.23
CA SER A 85 7.25 11.74 0.31
C SER A 85 7.09 11.18 -1.10
N SER A 86 7.47 11.94 -2.13
CA SER A 86 7.52 11.43 -3.51
C SER A 86 8.41 10.19 -3.62
N VAL A 87 9.59 10.25 -3.03
CA VAL A 87 10.49 9.10 -2.84
C VAL A 87 11.16 9.22 -1.48
N SER A 88 11.48 8.09 -0.85
CA SER A 88 12.07 8.09 0.49
C SER A 88 13.47 8.70 0.52
N LEU A 89 13.80 9.32 1.64
CA LEU A 89 15.14 9.78 1.97
C LEU A 89 15.79 8.78 2.92
N GLY A 90 16.88 8.16 2.50
CA GLY A 90 17.63 7.22 3.32
C GLY A 90 19.00 7.74 3.74
N HIS A 91 19.94 6.80 3.86
CA HIS A 91 21.29 7.02 4.36
C HIS A 91 21.99 8.15 3.58
N ARG A 92 22.65 9.07 4.30
CA ARG A 92 23.27 10.29 3.75
C ARG A 92 22.34 11.18 2.92
N TRP A 93 21.04 11.19 3.27
CA TRP A 93 20.02 12.00 2.57
C TRP A 93 19.85 11.63 1.09
N GLN A 94 20.22 10.40 0.72
CA GLN A 94 20.06 9.91 -0.63
C GLN A 94 18.58 9.68 -0.91
N LYS A 95 18.15 10.05 -2.12
CA LYS A 95 16.78 9.79 -2.60
C LYS A 95 16.70 8.37 -3.15
N GLY A 96 15.68 7.63 -2.72
CA GLY A 96 15.31 6.36 -3.33
C GLY A 96 14.79 6.55 -4.76
N GLY A 97 14.58 5.42 -5.46
CA GLY A 97 14.05 5.42 -6.82
C GLY A 97 12.52 5.34 -6.92
N ARG A 98 11.83 5.05 -5.80
CA ARG A 98 10.37 4.85 -5.78
C ARG A 98 9.74 5.44 -4.51
N ASN A 99 8.45 5.74 -4.60
CA ASN A 99 7.58 6.00 -3.46
C ASN A 99 7.49 4.75 -2.57
N SER A 100 7.52 4.98 -1.25
CA SER A 100 7.43 3.91 -0.25
C SER A 100 5.97 3.45 -0.11
N PRO A 101 5.62 2.22 -0.52
CA PRO A 101 4.26 1.72 -0.34
C PRO A 101 3.97 1.47 1.15
N THR A 102 2.69 1.40 1.51
CA THR A 102 2.31 1.07 2.89
C THR A 102 2.71 -0.34 3.29
N VAL A 103 3.16 -0.51 4.53
CA VAL A 103 3.31 -1.83 5.18
C VAL A 103 1.98 -2.40 5.66
N LEU A 104 0.93 -1.56 5.77
CA LEU A 104 -0.37 -1.98 6.26
C LEU A 104 -1.03 -2.95 5.27
N ASN A 105 -1.51 -4.09 5.76
CA ASN A 105 -2.07 -5.19 4.95
C ASN A 105 -1.09 -5.80 3.94
N SER A 106 0.20 -5.52 4.02
CA SER A 106 1.20 -5.99 3.04
C SER A 106 1.35 -7.52 3.03
N SER A 107 0.99 -8.20 4.12
CA SER A 107 0.94 -9.66 4.25
C SER A 107 -0.05 -10.33 3.30
N PHE A 108 -1.06 -9.61 2.80
CA PHE A 108 -2.01 -10.16 1.81
C PHE A 108 -1.54 -9.98 0.36
N ASN A 109 -0.38 -9.35 0.12
CA ASN A 109 0.16 -9.27 -1.23
C ASN A 109 0.75 -10.61 -1.67
N THR A 110 0.63 -10.93 -2.96
CA THR A 110 1.25 -12.12 -3.57
C THR A 110 2.78 -12.04 -3.67
N ALA A 111 3.32 -10.82 -3.64
CA ALA A 111 4.74 -10.52 -3.60
C ALA A 111 4.94 -9.08 -3.13
N GLN A 112 6.15 -8.73 -2.70
CA GLN A 112 6.48 -7.42 -2.13
C GLN A 112 7.26 -6.54 -3.10
N PHE A 113 7.29 -5.24 -2.78
CA PHE A 113 7.75 -4.13 -3.65
C PHE A 113 6.91 -3.91 -4.91
N TRP A 114 7.12 -2.76 -5.56
CA TRP A 114 6.44 -2.36 -6.79
C TRP A 114 6.69 -3.28 -7.99
N ASP A 115 7.82 -3.99 -8.02
CA ASP A 115 8.20 -4.92 -9.10
C ASP A 115 7.98 -6.40 -8.72
N GLY A 116 7.54 -6.68 -7.50
CA GLY A 116 7.34 -8.04 -7.00
C GLY A 116 8.61 -8.86 -6.88
N ARG A 117 9.76 -8.22 -6.59
CA ARG A 117 11.07 -8.89 -6.54
C ARG A 117 11.31 -9.74 -5.30
N ALA A 118 10.50 -9.58 -4.25
CA ALA A 118 10.56 -10.40 -3.04
C ALA A 118 9.27 -11.20 -2.93
N ALA A 119 9.38 -12.50 -2.68
CA ALA A 119 8.25 -13.42 -2.63
C ALA A 119 7.33 -13.17 -1.44
N ASP A 120 7.89 -12.76 -0.30
CA ASP A 120 7.18 -12.54 0.96
C ASP A 120 7.83 -11.42 1.79
N LEU A 121 7.28 -11.16 2.98
CA LEU A 121 7.78 -10.15 3.92
C LEU A 121 9.15 -10.51 4.52
N VAL A 122 9.46 -11.80 4.67
CA VAL A 122 10.76 -12.25 5.20
C VAL A 122 11.86 -11.90 4.21
N GLU A 123 11.67 -12.21 2.92
CA GLU A 123 12.61 -11.81 1.88
C GLU A 123 12.69 -10.29 1.72
N GLN A 124 11.54 -9.59 1.80
CA GLN A 124 11.46 -8.14 1.70
C GLN A 124 12.29 -7.44 2.78
N ALA A 125 12.11 -7.82 4.05
CA ALA A 125 12.72 -7.14 5.20
C ALA A 125 14.25 -7.13 5.14
N GLY A 126 14.85 -8.14 4.49
CA GLY A 126 16.30 -8.22 4.29
C GLY A 126 16.88 -7.16 3.34
N GLY A 127 16.07 -6.62 2.43
CA GLY A 127 16.51 -5.67 1.40
C GLY A 127 16.85 -4.28 1.96
N PRO A 128 15.93 -3.60 2.65
CA PRO A 128 16.13 -2.22 3.10
C PRO A 128 17.32 -2.01 4.02
N MET A 129 17.56 -2.97 4.91
CA MET A 129 18.68 -2.94 5.85
C MET A 129 20.03 -2.77 5.13
N VAL A 130 20.21 -3.43 3.99
CA VAL A 130 21.49 -3.45 3.25
C VAL A 130 21.52 -2.56 2.02
N ASN A 131 20.43 -1.84 1.74
CA ASN A 131 20.37 -0.95 0.58
C ASN A 131 21.13 0.36 0.90
N PRO A 132 22.16 0.74 0.12
CA PRO A 132 22.99 1.92 0.37
C PRO A 132 22.24 3.25 0.29
N VAL A 133 21.08 3.30 -0.35
CA VAL A 133 20.23 4.50 -0.41
C VAL A 133 19.08 4.49 0.61
N GLU A 134 18.95 3.42 1.40
CA GLU A 134 17.93 3.27 2.46
C GLU A 134 18.61 3.23 3.83
N MET A 135 18.92 2.06 4.41
CA MET A 135 19.53 1.97 5.74
C MET A 135 21.06 1.90 5.71
N GLY A 136 21.67 1.60 4.56
CA GLY A 136 23.13 1.66 4.37
C GLY A 136 23.96 0.61 5.12
N SER A 137 23.33 -0.38 5.75
CA SER A 137 24.02 -1.34 6.61
C SER A 137 24.59 -2.54 5.83
N THR A 138 25.20 -3.48 6.53
CA THR A 138 25.52 -4.83 6.01
C THR A 138 24.79 -5.89 6.85
N ARG A 139 24.66 -7.11 6.31
CA ARG A 139 24.08 -8.23 7.06
C ARG A 139 24.90 -8.50 8.33
N GLU A 140 26.21 -8.39 8.23
CA GLU A 140 27.15 -8.55 9.33
C GLU A 140 26.94 -7.48 10.39
N HIS A 141 26.85 -6.20 9.99
CA HIS A 141 26.63 -5.09 10.91
C HIS A 141 25.34 -5.27 11.72
N VAL A 142 24.23 -5.66 11.07
CA VAL A 142 22.96 -5.89 11.76
C VAL A 142 23.08 -6.96 12.85
N VAL A 143 23.71 -8.10 12.53
CA VAL A 143 23.89 -9.18 13.51
C VAL A 143 24.85 -8.77 14.62
N GLU A 144 25.96 -8.12 14.30
CA GLU A 144 26.93 -7.61 15.27
C GLU A 144 26.30 -6.59 16.22
N MET A 145 25.53 -5.64 15.69
CA MET A 145 24.76 -4.66 16.44
C MET A 145 23.87 -5.32 17.49
N LEU A 146 23.04 -6.27 17.06
CA LEU A 146 22.08 -6.94 17.94
C LEU A 146 22.77 -7.84 18.97
N LYS A 147 23.85 -8.54 18.59
CA LYS A 147 24.65 -9.35 19.53
C LYS A 147 25.36 -8.52 20.60
N ALA A 148 25.79 -7.30 20.26
CA ALA A 148 26.46 -6.35 21.16
C ALA A 148 25.51 -5.63 22.14
N ILE A 149 24.19 -5.84 22.03
CA ILE A 149 23.18 -5.28 22.92
C ILE A 149 22.59 -6.41 23.77
N PRO A 150 23.02 -6.60 25.03
CA PRO A 150 22.65 -7.75 25.85
C PRO A 150 21.14 -7.93 26.04
N GLY A 151 20.37 -6.84 26.01
CA GLY A 151 18.92 -6.89 26.14
C GLY A 151 18.22 -7.67 25.03
N TYR A 152 18.77 -7.69 23.81
CA TYR A 152 18.18 -8.44 22.70
C TYR A 152 18.28 -9.95 22.86
N LYS A 153 19.28 -10.47 23.59
CA LYS A 153 19.47 -11.92 23.79
C LYS A 153 18.23 -12.60 24.32
N ASN A 154 17.54 -11.99 25.29
CA ASN A 154 16.34 -12.56 25.89
C ASN A 154 15.14 -12.53 24.92
N TYR A 155 14.99 -11.47 24.12
CA TYR A 155 13.92 -11.39 23.13
C TYR A 155 14.11 -12.42 22.01
N PHE A 156 15.34 -12.57 21.49
CA PHE A 156 15.66 -13.58 20.49
C PHE A 156 15.51 -15.01 21.04
N ALA A 157 15.97 -15.29 22.26
CA ALA A 157 15.79 -16.61 22.86
C ALA A 157 14.32 -16.97 23.13
N ALA A 158 13.47 -15.97 23.39
CA ALA A 158 12.03 -16.17 23.57
C ALA A 158 11.30 -16.40 22.24
N ALA A 159 11.70 -15.69 21.18
CA ALA A 159 11.13 -15.83 19.84
C ALA A 159 11.61 -17.10 19.13
N PHE A 160 12.91 -17.42 19.24
CA PHE A 160 13.56 -18.49 18.50
C PHE A 160 14.40 -19.35 19.45
N PRO A 161 13.93 -20.54 19.88
CA PRO A 161 14.69 -21.41 20.76
C PRO A 161 15.91 -22.01 20.04
N GLY A 162 17.11 -21.86 20.63
CA GLY A 162 18.36 -22.39 20.08
C GLY A 162 19.60 -21.73 20.69
N ASP A 163 20.80 -22.22 20.32
CA ASP A 163 22.07 -21.80 20.94
C ASP A 163 22.63 -20.46 20.39
N ASP A 164 22.23 -20.04 19.17
CA ASP A 164 22.60 -18.73 18.59
C ASP A 164 21.42 -18.13 17.79
N PRO A 165 20.37 -17.63 18.46
CA PRO A 165 19.15 -17.19 17.80
C PRO A 165 19.27 -15.83 17.11
N ILE A 166 20.36 -15.08 17.30
CA ILE A 166 20.55 -13.76 16.69
C ILE A 166 21.21 -13.95 15.31
N THR A 167 20.37 -14.22 14.31
CA THR A 167 20.75 -14.40 12.90
C THR A 167 19.95 -13.46 12.01
N MET A 168 20.44 -13.17 10.80
CA MET A 168 19.67 -12.35 9.85
C MET A 168 18.33 -12.99 9.48
N GLU A 169 18.28 -14.31 9.37
CA GLU A 169 17.04 -15.04 9.10
C GLU A 169 16.00 -14.77 10.20
N ASN A 170 16.39 -14.90 11.47
CA ASN A 170 15.49 -14.64 12.59
C ASN A 170 15.13 -13.15 12.73
N VAL A 171 16.03 -12.23 12.34
CA VAL A 171 15.71 -10.78 12.27
C VAL A 171 14.59 -10.54 11.26
N THR A 172 14.73 -11.05 10.04
CA THR A 172 13.72 -10.85 8.98
C THR A 172 12.40 -11.57 9.31
N THR A 173 12.46 -12.77 9.89
CA THR A 173 11.28 -13.52 10.33
C THR A 173 10.52 -12.78 11.42
N ALA A 174 11.22 -12.22 12.41
CA ALA A 174 10.56 -11.44 13.46
C ALA A 174 9.91 -10.17 12.90
N ILE A 175 10.59 -9.43 12.03
CA ILE A 175 10.01 -8.23 11.38
C ILE A 175 8.74 -8.61 10.62
N ALA A 176 8.79 -9.65 9.77
CA ALA A 176 7.62 -10.15 9.04
C ALA A 176 6.47 -10.55 9.98
N ALA A 177 6.76 -11.24 11.08
CA ALA A 177 5.76 -11.62 12.08
C ALA A 177 5.07 -10.40 12.72
N PHE A 178 5.78 -9.28 12.91
CA PHE A 178 5.15 -8.03 13.33
C PHE A 178 4.32 -7.40 12.22
N GLU A 179 4.83 -7.34 10.99
CA GLU A 179 4.12 -6.78 9.83
C GLU A 179 2.84 -7.57 9.48
N ASP A 180 2.81 -8.88 9.71
CA ASP A 180 1.60 -9.71 9.58
C ASP A 180 0.45 -9.25 10.48
N THR A 181 0.77 -8.61 11.61
CA THR A 181 -0.24 -8.04 12.53
C THR A 181 -0.69 -6.64 12.14
N LEU A 182 -0.01 -5.97 11.20
CA LEU A 182 -0.31 -4.60 10.77
C LEU A 182 -1.42 -4.59 9.71
N ILE A 183 -2.58 -5.13 10.08
CA ILE A 183 -3.78 -5.13 9.24
C ILE A 183 -4.76 -4.04 9.66
N THR A 184 -5.64 -3.62 8.75
CA THR A 184 -6.63 -2.56 8.98
C THR A 184 -8.06 -3.06 8.72
N PRO A 185 -8.68 -3.81 9.64
CA PRO A 185 -10.05 -4.30 9.48
C PRO A 185 -11.07 -3.17 9.62
N ASN A 186 -12.35 -3.51 9.50
CA ASN A 186 -13.47 -2.64 9.85
C ASN A 186 -13.53 -1.34 9.05
N SER A 187 -13.00 -1.30 7.82
CA SER A 187 -13.28 -0.18 6.93
C SER A 187 -14.79 -0.11 6.66
N PRO A 188 -15.36 1.07 6.36
CA PRO A 188 -16.74 1.17 5.90
C PRO A 188 -17.09 0.16 4.79
N PHE A 189 -16.19 -0.04 3.84
CA PHE A 189 -16.33 -1.05 2.80
C PHE A 189 -16.32 -2.49 3.33
N ASP A 190 -15.44 -2.84 4.27
CA ASP A 190 -15.43 -4.19 4.87
C ASP A 190 -16.75 -4.50 5.59
N ARG A 191 -17.24 -3.56 6.40
CA ARG A 191 -18.53 -3.73 7.09
C ARG A 191 -19.70 -3.85 6.10
N PHE A 192 -19.64 -3.10 5.00
CA PHE A 192 -20.61 -3.25 3.91
C PHE A 192 -20.57 -4.66 3.32
N LEU A 193 -19.39 -5.17 2.94
CA LEU A 193 -19.22 -6.54 2.44
C LEU A 193 -19.72 -7.60 3.43
N GLU A 194 -19.57 -7.37 4.73
CA GLU A 194 -20.02 -8.26 5.81
C GLU A 194 -21.53 -8.17 6.12
N GLY A 195 -22.29 -7.31 5.43
CA GLY A 195 -23.75 -7.28 5.51
C GLY A 195 -24.37 -6.02 6.12
N ASP A 196 -23.57 -5.01 6.51
CA ASP A 196 -24.08 -3.74 7.00
C ASP A 196 -24.37 -2.78 5.83
N ASP A 197 -25.62 -2.80 5.34
CA ASP A 197 -26.10 -1.89 4.27
C ASP A 197 -25.98 -0.40 4.64
N GLY A 198 -25.83 -0.06 5.92
CA GLY A 198 -25.66 1.31 6.40
C GLY A 198 -24.20 1.73 6.58
N ALA A 199 -23.23 0.87 6.30
CA ALA A 199 -21.81 1.15 6.56
C ALA A 199 -21.21 2.18 5.60
N MET A 200 -21.76 2.28 4.38
CA MET A 200 -21.33 3.21 3.33
C MET A 200 -22.39 4.27 3.04
N THR A 201 -21.95 5.47 2.67
CA THR A 201 -22.86 6.54 2.24
C THR A 201 -23.35 6.31 0.81
N GLU A 202 -24.43 7.00 0.41
CA GLU A 202 -24.93 6.93 -0.98
C GLU A 202 -23.87 7.33 -2.02
N ALA A 203 -23.01 8.31 -1.70
CA ALA A 203 -21.91 8.72 -2.57
C ALA A 203 -20.85 7.62 -2.71
N GLN A 204 -20.55 6.91 -1.63
CA GLN A 204 -19.61 5.78 -1.63
C GLN A 204 -20.17 4.58 -2.40
N LEU A 205 -21.47 4.28 -2.27
CA LEU A 205 -22.14 3.23 -3.05
C LEU A 205 -22.13 3.56 -4.55
N THR A 206 -22.44 4.82 -4.90
CA THR A 206 -22.33 5.32 -6.29
C THR A 206 -20.90 5.16 -6.80
N GLY A 207 -19.90 5.50 -5.98
CA GLY A 207 -18.49 5.32 -6.31
C GLY A 207 -18.09 3.87 -6.57
N LEU A 208 -18.58 2.95 -5.75
CA LEU A 208 -18.34 1.52 -5.91
C LEU A 208 -18.93 1.01 -7.23
N ARG A 209 -20.16 1.41 -7.55
CA ARG A 209 -20.79 1.10 -8.85
C ARG A 209 -19.95 1.60 -10.02
N VAL A 210 -19.57 2.88 -10.01
CA VAL A 210 -18.73 3.46 -11.08
C VAL A 210 -17.38 2.73 -11.17
N PHE A 211 -16.78 2.36 -10.04
CA PHE A 211 -15.52 1.61 -10.01
C PHE A 211 -15.64 0.21 -10.64
N ILE A 212 -16.74 -0.50 -10.37
CA ILE A 212 -17.03 -1.81 -10.98
C ILE A 212 -17.29 -1.65 -12.48
N ASP A 213 -18.20 -0.76 -12.86
CA ASP A 213 -18.66 -0.59 -14.24
C ASP A 213 -17.54 -0.07 -15.17
N ALA A 214 -16.65 0.78 -14.66
CA ALA A 214 -15.48 1.24 -15.41
C ALA A 214 -14.44 0.12 -15.65
N GLY A 215 -14.52 -0.98 -14.89
CA GLY A 215 -13.62 -2.12 -15.05
C GLY A 215 -12.37 -2.08 -14.17
N CYS A 216 -12.30 -1.17 -13.19
CA CYS A 216 -11.17 -1.10 -12.25
C CYS A 216 -10.94 -2.43 -11.49
N VAL A 217 -12.02 -3.17 -11.25
CA VAL A 217 -12.03 -4.50 -10.62
C VAL A 217 -11.26 -5.57 -11.39
N ALA A 218 -10.96 -5.36 -12.68
CA ALA A 218 -10.13 -6.29 -13.44
C ALA A 218 -8.71 -6.42 -12.86
N CYS A 219 -8.19 -5.35 -12.26
CA CYS A 219 -6.85 -5.29 -11.67
C CYS A 219 -6.90 -5.15 -10.14
N HIS A 220 -7.84 -4.36 -9.63
CA HIS A 220 -7.99 -4.05 -8.21
C HIS A 220 -9.13 -4.87 -7.60
N ASN A 221 -8.83 -6.10 -7.20
CA ASN A 221 -9.78 -7.06 -6.64
C ASN A 221 -9.17 -7.82 -5.45
N GLY A 222 -9.96 -8.74 -4.89
CA GLY A 222 -9.61 -9.53 -3.72
C GLY A 222 -9.52 -8.68 -2.45
N ARG A 223 -8.88 -9.25 -1.44
CA ARG A 223 -8.80 -8.67 -0.09
C ARG A 223 -8.17 -7.28 -0.02
N ASN A 224 -7.11 -7.06 -0.79
CA ASN A 224 -6.36 -5.79 -0.81
C ASN A 224 -6.80 -4.83 -1.93
N LEU A 225 -7.77 -5.21 -2.77
CA LEU A 225 -8.13 -4.45 -3.96
C LEU A 225 -6.87 -4.15 -4.81
N GLY A 226 -6.08 -5.19 -5.05
CA GLY A 226 -4.73 -5.12 -5.61
C GLY A 226 -3.73 -5.96 -4.82
N GLY A 227 -2.45 -5.89 -5.20
CA GLY A 227 -1.36 -6.66 -4.59
C GLY A 227 -1.24 -8.11 -5.08
N ASN A 228 -2.12 -8.55 -5.97
CA ASN A 228 -2.26 -9.94 -6.40
C ASN A 228 -1.93 -10.20 -7.88
N SER A 229 -1.59 -9.17 -8.65
CA SER A 229 -1.22 -9.30 -10.07
C SER A 229 -0.20 -8.25 -10.49
N TYR A 230 0.34 -8.45 -11.70
CA TYR A 230 1.24 -7.51 -12.36
C TYR A 230 0.58 -7.03 -13.65
N GLN A 231 0.63 -5.73 -13.91
CA GLN A 231 0.04 -5.13 -15.09
C GLN A 231 0.99 -4.10 -15.70
N PRO A 232 0.98 -3.93 -17.04
CA PRO A 232 1.59 -2.76 -17.66
C PRO A 232 0.97 -1.49 -17.07
N PHE A 233 1.80 -0.52 -16.71
CA PHE A 233 1.32 0.82 -16.40
C PHE A 233 1.27 1.63 -17.70
N GLY A 234 0.05 1.79 -18.22
CA GLY A 234 -0.25 2.30 -19.55
C GLY A 234 -0.65 1.21 -20.54
N VAL A 235 -1.64 0.38 -20.17
CA VAL A 235 -2.18 -0.68 -21.05
C VAL A 235 -2.75 -0.10 -22.35
N VAL A 236 -3.42 1.04 -22.27
CA VAL A 236 -4.07 1.71 -23.41
C VAL A 236 -3.24 2.90 -23.88
N GLU A 237 -2.85 3.77 -22.95
CA GLU A 237 -2.05 4.95 -23.23
C GLU A 237 -0.86 5.06 -22.29
N HIS A 238 0.25 5.57 -22.79
CA HIS A 238 1.43 5.81 -21.98
C HIS A 238 1.21 7.02 -21.05
N PRO A 239 1.37 6.91 -19.72
CA PRO A 239 1.28 8.05 -18.80
C PRO A 239 2.38 9.09 -19.05
N ASP A 240 2.26 10.29 -18.48
CA ASP A 240 3.35 11.27 -18.55
C ASP A 240 4.64 10.71 -17.93
N TRP A 241 5.81 11.05 -18.49
CA TRP A 241 7.11 10.57 -18.00
C TRP A 241 7.42 11.02 -16.56
N ALA A 242 6.77 12.07 -16.04
CA ALA A 242 6.84 12.42 -14.63
C ALA A 242 6.12 11.37 -13.74
N VAL A 243 5.07 10.74 -14.24
CA VAL A 243 4.29 9.70 -13.54
C VAL A 243 4.92 8.32 -13.69
N MET A 244 5.53 8.03 -14.83
CA MET A 244 6.27 6.79 -15.09
C MET A 244 7.63 7.10 -15.68
N PRO A 245 8.67 7.34 -14.86
CA PRO A 245 10.01 7.66 -15.34
C PRO A 245 10.60 6.58 -16.26
N PRO A 246 11.28 6.93 -17.37
CA PRO A 246 11.77 5.95 -18.36
C PRO A 246 12.87 5.02 -17.83
N GLU A 247 13.54 5.40 -16.74
CA GLU A 247 14.61 4.65 -16.10
C GLU A 247 14.06 3.50 -15.23
N ASP A 248 12.82 3.64 -14.75
CA ASP A 248 12.13 2.62 -13.98
C ASP A 248 11.29 1.72 -14.88
N LYS A 249 11.94 0.68 -15.41
CA LYS A 249 11.27 -0.34 -16.22
C LYS A 249 10.46 -1.36 -15.40
N GLY A 250 10.28 -1.16 -14.10
CA GLY A 250 9.50 -2.03 -13.25
C GLY A 250 10.02 -3.46 -13.22
N ARG A 251 9.12 -4.43 -13.45
CA ARG A 251 9.37 -5.87 -13.38
C ARG A 251 10.42 -6.37 -14.37
N PHE A 252 10.66 -5.68 -15.48
CA PHE A 252 11.80 -5.96 -16.36
C PHE A 252 13.14 -6.00 -15.61
N GLN A 253 13.32 -5.19 -14.57
CA GLN A 253 14.55 -5.18 -13.78
C GLN A 253 14.77 -6.51 -13.03
N VAL A 254 13.68 -7.26 -12.77
CA VAL A 254 13.67 -8.56 -12.11
C VAL A 254 13.78 -9.69 -13.14
N THR A 255 12.92 -9.69 -14.15
CA THR A 255 12.76 -10.84 -15.07
C THR A 255 13.64 -10.76 -16.31
N ARG A 256 14.04 -9.54 -16.70
CA ARG A 256 14.72 -9.23 -17.97
C ARG A 256 13.91 -9.61 -19.22
N SER A 257 12.61 -9.87 -19.08
CA SER A 257 11.70 -10.15 -20.18
C SER A 257 11.19 -8.85 -20.78
N ALA A 258 11.25 -8.69 -22.11
CA ALA A 258 10.73 -7.50 -22.80
C ALA A 258 9.23 -7.27 -22.54
N ASP A 259 8.47 -8.34 -22.31
CA ASP A 259 7.04 -8.28 -21.99
C ASP A 259 6.76 -7.67 -20.60
N ASP A 260 7.78 -7.57 -19.74
CA ASP A 260 7.70 -6.97 -18.40
C ASP A 260 8.23 -5.52 -18.35
N GLU A 261 8.51 -4.89 -19.50
CA GLU A 261 8.88 -3.47 -19.51
C GLU A 261 7.70 -2.60 -19.05
N TYR A 262 7.93 -1.81 -18.00
CA TYR A 262 6.93 -0.95 -17.36
C TYR A 262 5.73 -1.73 -16.78
N VAL A 263 5.94 -3.00 -16.49
CA VAL A 263 5.00 -3.81 -15.71
C VAL A 263 5.29 -3.63 -14.22
N PHE A 264 4.24 -3.38 -13.45
CA PHE A 264 4.32 -3.20 -12.00
C PHE A 264 3.29 -4.07 -11.30
N LYS A 265 3.57 -4.42 -10.04
CA LYS A 265 2.57 -5.00 -9.15
C LYS A 265 1.45 -3.98 -8.97
N VAL A 266 0.21 -4.41 -9.18
CA VAL A 266 -0.96 -3.56 -8.92
C VAL A 266 -0.95 -3.21 -7.43
N PRO A 267 -0.94 -1.92 -7.04
CA PRO A 267 -0.89 -1.54 -5.62
C PRO A 267 -2.21 -1.86 -4.92
N THR A 268 -2.14 -2.10 -3.61
CA THR A 268 -3.32 -2.13 -2.75
C THR A 268 -4.00 -0.77 -2.75
N LEU A 269 -5.33 -0.74 -2.76
CA LEU A 269 -6.10 0.50 -2.58
C LEU A 269 -6.59 0.70 -1.14
N ARG A 270 -6.33 -0.28 -0.25
CA ARG A 270 -6.61 -0.14 1.19
C ARG A 270 -5.85 1.05 1.75
N ASN A 271 -6.53 1.87 2.55
CA ASN A 271 -5.96 3.07 3.19
C ASN A 271 -5.41 4.15 2.22
N ILE A 272 -5.75 4.10 0.92
CA ILE A 272 -5.14 4.97 -0.10
C ILE A 272 -5.23 6.47 0.20
N VAL A 273 -6.30 6.93 0.84
CA VAL A 273 -6.46 8.35 1.21
C VAL A 273 -5.45 8.83 2.26
N LEU A 274 -4.79 7.90 2.96
CA LEU A 274 -3.75 8.18 3.94
C LEU A 274 -2.34 8.17 3.37
N THR A 275 -2.18 7.76 2.10
CA THR A 275 -0.85 7.47 1.51
C THR A 275 -0.53 8.28 0.25
N PRO A 276 -0.80 9.59 0.16
CA PRO A 276 -0.23 10.40 -0.91
C PRO A 276 1.29 10.55 -0.73
N PRO A 277 2.04 10.84 -1.81
CA PRO A 277 1.60 10.86 -3.21
C PRO A 277 1.51 9.45 -3.82
N TYR A 278 0.86 9.35 -4.97
CA TYR A 278 0.48 8.11 -5.64
C TYR A 278 1.46 7.68 -6.75
N PHE A 279 1.32 6.41 -7.12
CA PHE A 279 2.16 5.66 -8.07
C PHE A 279 3.59 5.42 -7.58
N HIS A 280 4.32 4.54 -8.27
CA HIS A 280 5.70 4.20 -7.90
C HIS A 280 6.65 5.40 -7.95
N SER A 281 6.33 6.43 -8.71
CA SER A 281 7.11 7.67 -8.82
C SER A 281 6.81 8.69 -7.72
N GLY A 282 5.66 8.59 -7.05
CA GLY A 282 5.19 9.58 -6.08
C GLY A 282 5.02 10.99 -6.66
N ALA A 283 4.70 11.09 -7.95
CA ALA A 283 4.59 12.37 -8.66
C ALA A 283 3.20 13.02 -8.53
N VAL A 284 2.17 12.25 -8.17
CA VAL A 284 0.77 12.70 -8.16
C VAL A 284 0.25 12.78 -6.73
N TRP A 285 -0.10 13.98 -6.28
CA TRP A 285 -0.53 14.21 -4.89
C TRP A 285 -2.04 14.14 -4.68
N ASP A 286 -2.81 14.44 -5.73
CA ASP A 286 -4.26 14.46 -5.67
C ASP A 286 -4.85 13.10 -6.07
N LEU A 287 -5.77 12.58 -5.25
CA LEU A 287 -6.36 11.26 -5.49
C LEU A 287 -7.27 11.26 -6.71
N GLY A 288 -8.02 12.35 -6.92
CA GLY A 288 -8.86 12.50 -8.11
C GLY A 288 -8.03 12.50 -9.39
N GLN A 289 -6.88 13.16 -9.38
CA GLN A 289 -5.91 13.11 -10.48
C GLN A 289 -5.39 11.69 -10.71
N ALA A 290 -5.06 10.94 -9.65
CA ALA A 290 -4.62 9.54 -9.79
C ALA A 290 -5.72 8.65 -10.40
N VAL A 291 -6.97 8.81 -9.97
CA VAL A 291 -8.15 8.12 -10.53
C VAL A 291 -8.34 8.47 -12.01
N SER A 292 -8.28 9.76 -12.35
CA SER A 292 -8.40 10.23 -13.74
C SER A 292 -7.29 9.68 -14.64
N ILE A 293 -6.04 9.67 -14.16
CA ILE A 293 -4.91 9.05 -14.88
C ILE A 293 -5.21 7.57 -15.13
N MET A 294 -5.62 6.83 -14.11
CA MET A 294 -5.90 5.39 -14.23
C MET A 294 -7.02 5.08 -15.23
N GLY A 295 -8.11 5.84 -15.22
CA GLY A 295 -9.18 5.71 -16.23
C GLY A 295 -8.65 5.83 -17.66
N ASN A 296 -7.84 6.86 -17.93
CA ASN A 296 -7.29 7.08 -19.27
C ASN A 296 -6.25 6.01 -19.65
N VAL A 297 -5.22 5.80 -18.82
CA VAL A 297 -4.03 5.03 -19.22
C VAL A 297 -4.25 3.51 -19.16
N GLN A 298 -5.12 3.03 -18.27
CA GLN A 298 -5.41 1.60 -18.15
C GLN A 298 -6.65 1.17 -18.94
N LEU A 299 -7.66 2.04 -19.04
CA LEU A 299 -8.98 1.67 -19.56
C LEU A 299 -9.35 2.41 -20.85
N GLY A 300 -8.66 3.51 -21.20
CA GLY A 300 -9.06 4.38 -22.32
C GLY A 300 -10.35 5.15 -22.04
N GLU A 301 -10.73 5.28 -20.77
CA GLU A 301 -11.98 5.87 -20.31
C GLU A 301 -11.70 7.25 -19.72
N ALA A 302 -12.20 8.28 -20.40
CA ALA A 302 -12.13 9.66 -19.91
C ALA A 302 -13.25 9.90 -18.89
N LEU A 303 -13.01 9.47 -17.65
CA LEU A 303 -13.92 9.70 -16.52
C LEU A 303 -14.19 11.20 -16.33
N ASP A 304 -15.45 11.58 -16.21
CA ASP A 304 -15.82 12.97 -15.90
C ASP A 304 -15.60 13.30 -14.40
N ASP A 305 -15.63 14.60 -14.07
CA ASP A 305 -15.39 15.08 -12.70
C ASP A 305 -16.32 14.44 -11.67
N SER A 306 -17.56 14.10 -12.05
CA SER A 306 -18.53 13.49 -11.15
C SER A 306 -18.21 12.02 -10.89
N GLN A 307 -17.76 11.29 -11.91
CA GLN A 307 -17.29 9.91 -11.79
C GLN A 307 -16.00 9.83 -10.97
N VAL A 308 -15.04 10.73 -11.21
CA VAL A 308 -13.79 10.83 -10.45
C VAL A 308 -14.08 11.12 -8.97
N ALA A 309 -14.98 12.06 -8.69
CA ALA A 309 -15.40 12.36 -7.32
C ALA A 309 -16.08 11.16 -6.65
N ALA A 310 -17.01 10.48 -7.35
CA ALA A 310 -17.69 9.30 -6.83
C ALA A 310 -16.70 8.18 -6.49
N ILE A 311 -15.78 7.84 -7.40
CA ILE A 311 -14.73 6.84 -7.13
C ILE A 311 -13.88 7.26 -5.93
N THR A 312 -13.50 8.54 -5.82
CA THR A 312 -12.71 9.05 -4.70
C THR A 312 -13.43 8.87 -3.36
N GLU A 313 -14.75 9.09 -3.31
CA GLU A 313 -15.57 8.80 -2.12
C GLU A 313 -15.55 7.31 -1.79
N PHE A 314 -15.71 6.43 -2.78
CA PHE A 314 -15.55 4.99 -2.58
C PHE A 314 -14.16 4.64 -2.04
N LEU A 315 -13.08 5.19 -2.60
CA LEU A 315 -11.72 4.93 -2.10
C LEU A 315 -11.52 5.38 -0.65
N ALA A 316 -12.21 6.44 -0.20
CA ALA A 316 -12.21 6.86 1.20
C ALA A 316 -12.84 5.80 2.14
N SER A 317 -13.78 4.99 1.65
CA SER A 317 -14.40 3.88 2.39
C SER A 317 -13.46 2.69 2.62
N LEU A 318 -12.29 2.68 1.98
CA LEU A 318 -11.27 1.62 2.08
C LEU A 318 -10.28 1.82 3.24
N THR A 319 -10.42 2.89 4.01
CA THR A 319 -9.59 3.13 5.21
C THR A 319 -10.13 2.34 6.38
N GLY A 320 -9.35 1.36 6.84
CA GLY A 320 -9.70 0.56 8.01
C GLY A 320 -9.21 1.19 9.32
N GLU A 321 -9.47 0.49 10.41
CA GLU A 321 -8.97 0.84 11.74
C GLU A 321 -7.43 0.73 11.75
N GLN A 322 -6.76 1.85 12.06
CA GLN A 322 -5.30 1.88 12.07
C GLN A 322 -4.74 1.17 13.30
N PRO A 323 -3.66 0.37 13.17
CA PRO A 323 -3.07 -0.37 14.29
C PRO A 323 -2.66 0.56 15.43
N GLN A 324 -3.03 0.20 16.66
CA GLN A 324 -2.59 0.91 17.86
C GLN A 324 -1.29 0.31 18.36
N VAL A 325 -0.17 0.89 17.92
CA VAL A 325 1.17 0.39 18.26
C VAL A 325 1.79 1.22 19.38
N ILE A 326 2.06 0.58 20.52
CA ILE A 326 2.84 1.19 21.59
C ILE A 326 4.31 1.18 21.18
N TYR A 327 4.92 2.36 21.11
CA TYR A 327 6.34 2.50 20.76
C TYR A 327 7.21 1.67 21.70
N PRO A 328 8.12 0.81 21.18
CA PRO A 328 8.92 -0.07 22.02
C PRO A 328 9.97 0.70 22.81
N ILE A 329 10.26 0.25 24.03
CA ILE A 329 11.45 0.68 24.77
C ILE A 329 12.61 -0.23 24.37
N LEU A 330 13.46 0.28 23.48
CA LEU A 330 14.59 -0.48 22.94
C LEU A 330 15.69 -0.67 24.00
N PRO A 331 16.39 -1.83 24.02
CA PRO A 331 17.43 -2.10 24.99
C PRO A 331 18.64 -1.17 24.79
N PRO A 332 19.27 -0.67 25.86
CA PRO A 332 20.34 0.32 25.76
C PRO A 332 21.58 -0.25 25.08
N SER A 333 22.28 0.59 24.31
CA SER A 333 23.62 0.27 23.79
C SER A 333 24.62 0.07 24.91
N THR A 334 25.70 -0.65 24.62
CA THR A 334 26.85 -0.86 25.49
C THR A 334 28.11 -0.28 24.86
N VAL A 335 29.25 -0.42 25.54
CA VAL A 335 30.57 -0.05 25.00
C VAL A 335 31.00 -0.95 23.83
N GLU A 336 30.39 -2.13 23.68
CA GLU A 336 30.67 -3.08 22.60
C GLU A 336 29.78 -2.82 21.38
N THR A 337 28.73 -2.02 21.53
CA THR A 337 27.82 -1.69 20.43
C THR A 337 28.59 -0.87 19.37
N PRO A 338 28.52 -1.23 18.07
CA PRO A 338 29.11 -0.44 17.01
C PRO A 338 28.72 1.04 17.10
N THR A 339 29.61 1.95 16.69
CA THR A 339 29.31 3.39 16.68
C THR A 339 28.71 3.81 15.34
N PRO A 340 27.77 4.78 15.32
CA PRO A 340 27.15 5.24 14.08
C PRO A 340 28.17 5.80 13.08
N GLN A 341 27.97 5.51 11.80
CA GLN A 341 28.71 6.07 10.67
C GLN A 341 27.73 6.86 9.77
N PRO A 342 27.45 8.15 10.07
CA PRO A 342 26.38 8.92 9.42
C PRO A 342 26.61 9.28 7.95
#